data_AF-F9PCH2-F1
#
_entry.id   AF-F9PCH2-F1
#
_cell.length_a   1.000
_cell.length_b   1.000
_cell.length_c   1.000
_cell.angle_alpha   90.00
_cell.angle_beta   90.00
_cell.angle_gamma   90.00
#
_symmetry.space_group_name_H-M   'P 1'
#
loop_
_entity.id
_entity.type
_entity.pdbx_description
1 polymer ?
#
loop_
_entity_poly.entity_id
_entity_poly.type
_entity_poly.pdbx_seq_one_letter_code
_entity_poly.pdbx_strand_id
1 'polypeptide(L)' 'MKSDCFVPYNGGYYLMLEDGRLADKESFTVEPDGLITTK' A
#
# COMPACT_ATOMS: atom_id res chain seq x y z
N MET A 1 7.78 7.01 12.48
CA MET A 1 7.99 5.55 12.33
C MET A 1 7.67 5.24 10.88
N LYS A 2 8.67 5.03 10.00
CA LYS A 2 8.39 4.90 8.56
C LYS A 2 7.35 3.80 8.32
N SER A 3 6.16 4.22 7.93
CA SER A 3 5.09 3.31 7.52
C SER A 3 5.34 2.99 6.05
N ASP A 4 5.93 1.83 5.79
CA ASP A 4 6.12 1.29 4.43
C ASP A 4 4.95 0.36 4.04
N CYS A 5 3.80 0.53 4.72
CA CYS A 5 2.63 -0.33 4.54
C CYS A 5 1.76 0.19 3.40
N PHE A 6 1.58 -0.64 2.38
CA PHE A 6 0.72 -0.36 1.24
C PHE A 6 -0.52 -1.25 1.31
N VAL A 7 -1.69 -0.63 1.24
CA VAL A 7 -2.98 -1.33 1.32
C VAL A 7 -3.64 -1.34 -0.05
N PRO A 8 -4.02 -2.50 -0.60
CA PRO A 8 -4.80 -2.57 -1.82
C PRO A 8 -6.21 -2.03 -1.58
N TYR A 9 -6.62 -1.03 -2.35
CA TYR A 9 -7.94 -0.41 -2.29
C TYR A 9 -8.35 0.09 -3.68
N ASN A 10 -9.60 -0.09 -4.11
CA ASN A 10 -10.13 0.41 -5.39
C ASN A 10 -9.25 0.17 -6.66
N GLY A 11 -8.50 -0.94 -6.71
CA GLY A 11 -7.62 -1.28 -7.84
C GLY A 11 -6.24 -0.60 -7.83
N GLY A 12 -5.90 0.11 -6.76
CA GLY A 12 -4.57 0.67 -6.50
C GLY A 12 -4.05 0.30 -5.12
N TYR A 13 -2.79 0.60 -4.86
CA TYR A 13 -2.16 0.43 -3.56
C TYR A 13 -1.87 1.79 -2.96
N TYR A 14 -2.37 2.01 -1.75
CA TYR A 14 -2.31 3.28 -1.06
C TYR A 14 -1.38 3.17 0.13
N LEU A 15 -0.51 4.17 0.30
CA LEU A 15 0.35 4.27 1.46
C LEU A 15 -0.51 4.54 2.71
N MET A 16 -0.34 3.72 3.73
CA MET A 16 -0.91 3.98 5.05
C MET A 16 -0.02 5.00 5.77
N LEU A 17 -0.55 6.17 6.06
CA LEU A 17 0.14 7.22 6.79
C LEU A 17 0.28 6.87 8.27
N GLU A 18 1.20 7.53 8.96
CA GLU A 18 1.44 7.31 10.40
C GLU A 18 0.23 7.67 11.28
N ASP A 19 -0.71 8.47 10.76
CA ASP A 19 -1.98 8.84 11.43
C ASP A 19 -3.10 7.82 11.23
N GLY A 20 -2.84 6.75 10.46
CA GLY A 20 -3.79 5.69 10.15
C GLY A 20 -4.74 6.01 9.00
N ARG A 21 -4.51 7.09 8.25
CA ARG A 21 -5.25 7.40 7.02
C ARG A 21 -4.53 6.82 5.80
N LEU A 22 -5.28 6.53 4.75
CA LEU A 22 -4.71 6.24 3.44
C LEU A 22 -4.38 7.55 2.73
N ALA A 23 -3.29 7.56 1.98
CA ALA A 23 -2.96 8.68 1.11
C ALA A 23 -4.09 8.98 0.12
N ASP A 24 -4.27 10.25 -0.25
CA ASP A 24 -5.34 10.68 -1.18
C ASP A 24 -5.17 10.11 -2.60
N LYS A 25 -3.98 9.61 -2.94
CA LYS A 25 -3.63 9.09 -4.27
C LYS A 25 -2.97 7.73 -4.16
N GLU A 26 -3.25 6.83 -5.11
CA GLU A 26 -2.53 5.58 -5.20
C GLU A 26 -1.03 5.79 -5.40
N SER A 27 -0.23 4.98 -4.72
CA SER A 27 1.22 4.96 -4.90
C SER A 27 1.60 4.13 -6.12
N PHE A 28 0.87 3.04 -6.39
CA PHE A 28 1.02 2.21 -7.58
C PHE A 28 -0.27 1.44 -7.86
N THR A 29 -0.47 1.03 -9.11
CA THR A 29 -1.64 0.26 -9.56
C THR A 29 -1.30 -1.18 -9.93
N VAL A 30 -0.01 -1.49 -10.09
CA VAL A 30 0.51 -2.82 -10.43
C VAL A 30 1.27 -3.34 -9.22
N GLU A 31 0.92 -4.54 -8.76
CA GLU A 31 1.64 -5.19 -7.67
C GLU A 31 3.11 -5.41 -8.08
N PRO A 32 4.08 -4.97 -7.25
CA PRO A 32 5.48 -5.21 -7.53
C PRO A 32 5.79 -6.72 -7.46
N ASP A 33 6.70 -7.19 -8.31
CA ASP A 33 7.17 -8.59 -8.35
C ASP A 33 8.14 -8.87 -7.17
N GLY A 34 7.60 -8.74 -5.95
CA GLY A 34 8.28 -8.97 -4.69
C GLY A 34 8.08 -10.40 -4.18
N LEU A 35 8.56 -10.65 -2.96
CA LEU A 35 8.32 -11.94 -2.31
C LEU A 35 6.84 -12.04 -1.89
N ILE A 36 6.07 -12.80 -2.65
CA ILE A 36 4.69 -13.13 -2.31
C ILE A 36 4.67 -14.24 -1.26
N THR A 37 4.06 -13.98 -0.11
CA THR A 37 3.85 -14.97 0.95
C THR A 37 2.35 -15.19 1.14
N THR A 38 1.95 -16.46 1.28
CA THR A 38 0.58 -16.85 1.63
C THR A 38 0.67 -17.69 2.90
N LYS A 39 -0.24 -17.46 3.86
CA LYS A 39 -0.37 -18.29 5.07
C LYS A 39 -1.32 -19.45 4.83
#